data_AF-A0A7C2GIB9-F1
#
_entry.id   AF-A0A7C2GIB9-F1
#
_cell.length_a   1.000
_cell.length_b   1.000
_cell.length_c   1.000
_cell.angle_alpha   90.00
_cell.angle_beta   90.00
_cell.angle_gamma   90.00
#
_symmetry.space_group_name_H-M   'P 1'
#
loop_
_entity.id
_entity.type
_entity.pdbx_description
1 polymer ?
#
loop_
_entity_poly.entity_id
_entity_poly.type
_entity_poly.pdbx_seq_one_letter_code
_entity_poly.pdbx_strand_id
1 'polypeptide(L)'
;MIVFIVQENEVNKVGIFNPEILASITDYQEIAGIENRLKKLIDEISNAEGRRINKIKLYATTNCPYCKAEKEYLDSKGIKYEYTLVDLNPLSAQEMVEKTRQYGVPVTEIIFNDGDAEFIIGFDVERIEKILQNYKLDIS
;
A
#
# COMPACT_ATOMS: atom_id res chain seq x y z
N MET A 1 -31.61 15.93 -7.86
CA MET A 1 -30.45 16.31 -7.03
C MET A 1 -30.33 15.28 -5.93
N ILE A 2 -29.22 14.54 -5.89
CA ILE A 2 -28.98 13.48 -4.91
C ILE A 2 -28.00 14.02 -3.89
N VAL A 3 -28.38 13.99 -2.62
CA VAL A 3 -27.50 14.34 -1.50
C VAL A 3 -26.98 13.04 -0.92
N PHE A 4 -25.67 12.92 -0.78
CA PHE A 4 -25.04 11.80 -0.11
C PHE A 4 -24.18 12.31 1.03
N ILE A 5 -24.10 11.50 2.07
CA ILE A 5 -23.37 11.79 3.29
C ILE A 5 -22.37 10.65 3.44
N VAL A 6 -21.08 10.98 3.45
CA VAL A 6 -19.99 10.03 3.66
C VAL A 6 -19.30 10.39 4.96
N GLN A 7 -19.15 9.41 5.85
CA GLN A 7 -18.43 9.57 7.10
C GLN A 7 -17.00 9.04 6.92
N GLU A 8 -16.02 9.91 7.06
CA GLU A 8 -14.60 9.56 6.91
C GLU A 8 -13.82 10.24 8.04
N ASN A 9 -13.09 9.46 8.84
CA ASN A 9 -12.33 9.94 10.01
C ASN A 9 -13.15 10.83 10.96
N GLU A 10 -14.35 10.36 11.34
CA GLU A 10 -15.32 11.09 12.20
C GLU A 10 -15.86 12.41 11.63
N VAL A 11 -15.52 12.75 10.38
CA VAL A 11 -16.05 13.92 9.68
C VAL A 11 -17.14 13.49 8.71
N ASN A 12 -18.33 14.08 8.85
CA ASN A 12 -19.41 13.91 7.90
C ASN A 12 -19.23 14.87 6.72
N LYS A 13 -18.90 14.32 5.55
CA LYS A 13 -18.84 15.04 4.28
C LYS A 13 -20.20 14.92 3.59
N VAL A 14 -20.84 16.06 3.38
CA VAL A 14 -22.12 16.13 2.65
C VAL A 14 -21.83 16.62 1.24
N GLY A 15 -22.16 15.80 0.25
CA GLY A 15 -22.02 16.12 -1.16
C GLY A 15 -23.37 16.16 -1.86
N ILE A 16 -23.46 16.96 -2.91
CA ILE A 16 -24.65 17.10 -3.75
C ILE A 16 -24.24 16.74 -5.17
N PHE A 17 -24.91 15.76 -5.78
CA PHE A 17 -24.68 15.38 -7.18
C PHE A 17 -25.95 15.52 -8.02
N ASN A 18 -25.74 15.88 -9.28
CA ASN A 18 -26.78 15.89 -10.30
C ASN A 18 -27.07 14.43 -10.74
N PRO A 19 -28.33 13.96 -10.71
CA PRO A 19 -28.70 12.61 -11.16
C PRO A 19 -28.27 12.29 -12.60
N GLU A 20 -28.26 13.27 -13.50
CA GLU A 20 -27.87 13.06 -14.90
C GLU A 20 -26.36 12.75 -15.02
N ILE A 21 -25.54 13.44 -14.21
CA ILE A 21 -24.10 13.18 -14.11
C ILE A 21 -23.87 11.80 -13.50
N LEU A 22 -24.63 11.44 -12.47
CA LEU A 22 -24.49 10.12 -11.84
C LEU A 22 -24.83 8.99 -12.83
N ALA A 23 -25.87 9.17 -13.65
CA ALA A 23 -26.24 8.22 -14.69
C ALA A 23 -25.17 8.10 -15.78
N SER A 24 -24.49 9.18 -16.16
CA SER A 24 -23.38 9.12 -17.12
C SER A 24 -22.11 8.45 -16.55
N ILE A 25 -21.96 8.37 -15.23
CA ILE A 25 -20.83 7.71 -14.55
C ILE A 25 -21.09 6.20 -14.37
N THR A 26 -22.31 5.70 -14.61
CA THR A 26 -22.66 4.29 -14.37
C THR A 26 -21.91 3.27 -15.22
N ASP A 27 -21.19 3.69 -16.28
CA ASP A 27 -20.28 2.82 -17.02
C ASP A 27 -18.87 2.80 -16.40
N TYR A 28 -18.79 2.27 -15.18
CA TYR A 28 -17.54 2.15 -14.42
C TYR A 28 -16.43 1.40 -15.16
N GLN A 29 -16.77 0.54 -16.12
CA GLN A 29 -15.78 -0.19 -16.91
C GLN A 29 -15.00 0.73 -17.85
N GLU A 30 -15.65 1.77 -18.38
CA GLU A 30 -14.99 2.77 -19.23
C GLU A 30 -14.00 3.62 -18.42
N ILE A 31 -14.35 3.94 -17.16
CA ILE A 31 -13.53 4.72 -16.24
C ILE A 31 -12.24 3.99 -15.85
N ALA A 32 -12.31 2.68 -15.56
CA ALA A 32 -11.13 1.86 -15.29
C ALA A 32 -10.19 1.79 -16.52
N GLY A 33 -10.76 1.75 -17.73
CA GLY A 33 -10.00 1.83 -18.98
C GLY A 33 -9.27 3.16 -19.15
N ILE A 34 -9.91 4.25 -18.76
CA ILE A 34 -9.34 5.61 -18.78
C ILE A 34 -8.20 5.75 -17.77
N GLU A 35 -8.35 5.23 -16.55
CA GLU A 35 -7.27 5.24 -15.54
C GLU A 35 -6.03 4.50 -16.04
N ASN A 36 -6.19 3.31 -16.64
CA ASN A 36 -5.08 2.54 -17.18
C ASN A 36 -4.38 3.27 -18.33
N ARG A 37 -5.15 3.97 -19.17
CA ARG A 37 -4.63 4.77 -20.28
C ARG A 37 -3.92 6.02 -19.78
N LEU A 38 -4.42 6.66 -18.73
CA LEU A 38 -3.75 7.77 -18.03
C LEU A 38 -2.43 7.32 -17.39
N LYS A 39 -2.41 6.19 -16.68
CA LYS A 39 -1.18 5.61 -16.11
C LYS A 39 -0.12 5.37 -17.19
N LYS A 40 -0.52 4.74 -18.29
CA LYS A 40 0.38 4.46 -19.43
C LYS A 40 0.94 5.75 -20.05
N LEU A 41 0.12 6.79 -20.20
CA LEU A 41 0.57 8.08 -20.73
C LEU A 41 1.52 8.81 -19.77
N ILE A 42 1.29 8.72 -18.45
CA ILE A 42 2.21 9.27 -17.44
C ILE A 42 3.57 8.55 -17.52
N ASP A 43 3.55 7.22 -17.66
CA ASP A 43 4.78 6.42 -17.83
C ASP A 43 5.54 6.80 -19.12
N GLU A 44 4.83 7.03 -20.23
CA GLU A 44 5.43 7.41 -21.51
C GLU A 44 5.98 8.85 -21.53
N ILE A 45 5.30 9.80 -20.88
CA ILE A 45 5.67 11.22 -20.92
C ILE A 45 6.76 11.56 -19.90
N SER A 46 6.77 10.88 -18.75
CA SER A 46 7.68 11.25 -17.67
C SER A 46 9.15 10.91 -17.96
N ASN A 47 9.45 9.95 -18.85
CA ASN A 47 10.77 9.35 -18.99
C ASN A 47 11.39 8.95 -17.63
N ALA A 48 10.55 8.85 -16.60
CA ALA A 48 10.91 8.52 -15.25
C ALA A 48 10.95 7.01 -15.23
N GLU A 49 12.01 6.45 -14.66
CA GLU A 49 11.99 5.07 -14.21
C GLU A 49 10.85 4.98 -13.19
N GLY A 50 9.63 4.64 -13.65
CA GLY A 50 8.41 4.67 -12.87
C GLY A 50 8.65 4.00 -11.53
N ARG A 51 8.14 4.60 -10.45
CA ARG A 51 8.46 4.24 -9.06
C ARG A 51 8.46 2.71 -8.88
N ARG A 52 9.57 2.18 -8.36
CA ARG A 52 9.78 0.73 -8.19
C ARG A 52 10.04 0.41 -6.73
N ILE A 53 9.65 -0.78 -6.34
CA ILE A 53 9.96 -1.31 -5.02
C ILE A 53 11.41 -1.76 -5.05
N ASN A 54 12.27 -1.04 -4.34
CA ASN A 54 13.69 -1.32 -4.22
C ASN A 54 13.97 -2.31 -3.09
N LYS A 55 13.28 -2.15 -1.96
CA LYS A 55 13.46 -3.01 -0.78
C LYS A 55 12.18 -3.16 0.01
N ILE A 56 11.99 -4.34 0.60
CA ILE A 56 10.90 -4.63 1.53
C ILE A 56 11.51 -5.08 2.84
N LYS A 57 11.03 -4.53 3.96
CA LYS A 57 11.37 -4.98 5.32
C LYS A 57 10.09 -5.33 6.06
N LEU A 58 10.07 -6.50 6.69
CA LEU A 58 8.99 -6.98 7.54
C LEU A 58 9.46 -6.99 8.99
N TYR A 59 8.90 -6.10 9.79
CA TYR A 59 9.07 -6.06 11.24
C TYR A 59 8.10 -7.04 11.90
N ALA A 60 8.65 -7.95 12.71
CA ALA A 60 7.92 -9.05 13.32
C ALA A 60 8.43 -9.33 14.73
N THR A 61 7.76 -10.22 15.45
CA THR A 61 8.22 -10.77 16.73
C THR A 61 8.21 -12.29 16.72
N THR A 62 8.98 -12.91 17.61
CA THR A 62 9.17 -14.38 17.66
C THR A 62 7.85 -15.12 17.87
N ASN A 63 6.89 -14.52 18.59
CA ASN A 63 5.62 -15.16 18.95
C ASN A 63 4.41 -14.38 18.43
N CYS A 64 4.31 -14.23 17.11
CA CYS A 64 3.23 -13.51 16.43
C CYS A 64 2.65 -14.35 15.27
N PRO A 65 1.40 -14.83 15.36
CA PRO A 65 0.81 -15.67 14.31
C PRO A 65 0.60 -14.90 13.00
N TYR A 66 0.20 -13.63 13.07
CA TYR A 66 0.01 -12.78 11.88
C TYR A 66 1.32 -12.49 11.15
N CYS A 67 2.40 -12.30 11.91
CA CYS A 67 3.73 -12.08 11.35
C CYS A 67 4.23 -13.33 10.60
N LYS A 68 3.88 -14.52 11.09
CA LYS A 68 4.16 -15.78 10.38
C LYS A 68 3.32 -15.90 9.09
N ALA A 69 2.05 -15.54 9.14
CA ALA A 69 1.17 -15.55 7.96
C ALA A 69 1.69 -14.59 6.87
N GLU A 70 2.10 -13.38 7.25
CA GLU A 70 2.66 -12.40 6.30
C GLU A 70 3.98 -12.87 5.70
N LYS A 71 4.84 -13.47 6.52
CA LYS A 71 6.08 -14.11 6.09
C LYS A 71 5.81 -15.19 5.03
N GLU A 72 4.92 -16.13 5.33
CA GLU A 72 4.53 -17.22 4.41
C GLU A 72 3.91 -16.68 3.12
N TYR A 73 3.13 -15.61 3.22
CA TYR A 73 2.54 -14.95 2.06
C TYR A 73 3.61 -14.36 1.14
N LEU A 74 4.55 -13.57 1.66
CA LEU A 74 5.66 -13.01 0.88
C LEU A 74 6.55 -14.10 0.28
N ASP A 75 6.84 -15.15 1.06
CA ASP A 75 7.61 -16.33 0.62
C ASP A 75 6.89 -17.04 -0.55
N SER A 76 5.56 -17.20 -0.47
CA SER A 76 4.75 -17.83 -1.53
C SER A 76 4.76 -17.08 -2.86
N LYS A 77 4.95 -15.76 -2.82
CA LYS A 77 5.08 -14.90 -4.01
C LYS A 77 6.53 -14.85 -4.53
N GLY A 78 7.49 -15.49 -3.84
CA GLY A 78 8.90 -15.48 -4.19
C GLY A 78 9.57 -14.12 -4.02
N ILE A 79 9.02 -13.26 -3.15
CA ILE A 79 9.50 -11.90 -2.95
C ILE A 79 10.65 -11.94 -1.93
N LYS A 80 11.76 -11.29 -2.25
CA LYS A 80 12.85 -11.07 -1.30
C LYS A 80 12.48 -9.92 -0.35
N TYR A 81 12.67 -10.12 0.94
CA TYR A 81 12.47 -9.10 1.97
C TYR A 81 13.44 -9.33 3.14
N GLU A 82 13.65 -8.28 3.93
CA GLU A 82 14.37 -8.37 5.20
C GLU A 82 13.38 -8.70 6.32
N TYR A 83 13.64 -9.77 7.07
CA TYR A 83 12.79 -10.16 8.20
C TYR A 83 13.46 -9.78 9.51
N THR A 84 12.88 -8.83 10.23
CA THR A 84 13.48 -8.23 11.42
C THR A 84 12.65 -8.53 12.66
N LEU A 85 13.23 -9.28 13.58
CA LEU A 85 12.64 -9.59 14.88
C LEU A 85 12.89 -8.44 15.87
N VAL A 86 11.89 -7.59 16.07
CA VAL A 86 12.01 -6.39 16.91
C VAL A 86 12.02 -6.71 18.41
N ASP A 87 11.50 -7.86 18.81
CA ASP A 87 11.58 -8.36 20.19
C ASP A 87 12.99 -8.79 20.60
N LEU A 88 13.83 -9.15 19.63
CA LEU A 88 15.24 -9.50 19.85
C LEU A 88 16.19 -8.34 19.56
N ASN A 89 15.71 -7.27 18.90
CA ASN A 89 16.51 -6.09 18.56
C ASN A 89 15.79 -4.78 18.97
N PRO A 90 16.11 -4.23 20.15
CA PRO A 90 15.52 -2.98 20.64
C PRO A 90 15.75 -1.77 19.72
N LEU A 91 16.87 -1.73 18.98
CA LEU A 91 17.15 -0.64 18.06
C LEU A 91 16.19 -0.68 16.86
N SER A 92 15.91 -1.86 16.32
CA SER A 92 14.94 -2.03 15.24
C SER A 92 13.51 -1.76 15.72
N ALA A 93 13.17 -2.10 16.96
CA ALA A 93 11.89 -1.73 17.57
C ALA A 93 11.73 -0.22 17.65
N GLN A 94 12.76 0.49 18.11
CA GLN A 94 12.75 1.95 18.17
C GLN A 94 12.64 2.58 16.78
N GLU A 95 13.42 2.12 15.80
CA GLU A 95 13.34 2.60 14.41
C GLU A 95 11.91 2.44 13.84
N MET A 96 11.29 1.26 14.05
CA MET A 96 9.92 1.00 13.62
C MET A 96 8.93 1.99 14.26
N VAL A 97 9.01 2.20 15.57
CA VAL A 97 8.13 3.12 16.31
C VAL A 97 8.35 4.57 15.86
N GLU A 98 9.60 4.99 15.66
CA GLU A 98 9.92 6.35 15.22
C GLU A 98 9.36 6.64 13.82
N LYS A 99 9.48 5.67 12.90
CA LYS A 99 8.99 5.79 11.52
C LYS A 99 7.46 5.73 11.43
N THR A 100 6.83 4.83 12.18
CA THR A 100 5.40 4.50 11.97
C THR A 100 4.48 5.02 13.07
N ARG A 101 5.04 5.46 14.21
CA ARG A 101 4.32 5.71 15.46
C ARG A 101 3.55 4.49 15.99
N GLN A 102 3.85 3.28 15.49
CA GLN A 102 3.20 2.03 15.89
C GLN A 102 4.12 1.17 16.73
N TYR A 103 3.54 0.55 17.76
CA TYR A 103 4.19 -0.46 18.60
C TYR A 103 3.80 -1.89 18.23
N GLY A 104 2.71 -2.04 17.46
CA GLY A 104 2.21 -3.35 17.02
C GLY A 104 2.98 -3.88 15.83
N VAL A 105 3.00 -5.21 15.71
CA VAL A 105 3.50 -5.97 14.56
C VAL A 105 2.36 -6.84 14.01
N PRO A 106 2.39 -7.27 12.73
CA PRO A 106 3.44 -7.00 11.74
C PRO A 106 3.40 -5.59 11.18
N VAL A 107 4.56 -5.09 10.74
CA VAL A 107 4.67 -3.83 9.98
C VAL A 107 5.58 -4.10 8.79
N THR A 108 5.10 -3.76 7.59
CA THR A 108 5.87 -3.90 6.35
C THR A 108 6.25 -2.54 5.80
N GLU A 109 7.55 -2.27 5.74
CA GLU A 109 8.15 -1.08 5.14
C GLU A 109 8.55 -1.39 3.69
N ILE A 110 7.98 -0.66 2.74
CA ILE A 110 8.23 -0.77 1.31
C ILE A 110 8.98 0.48 0.88
N ILE A 111 10.25 0.31 0.55
CA ILE A 111 11.18 1.38 0.17
C ILE A 111 11.27 1.43 -1.34
N PHE A 112 11.08 2.62 -1.90
CA PHE A 112 11.09 2.85 -3.33
C PHE A 112 12.45 3.35 -3.83
N ASN A 113 12.66 3.35 -5.15
CA ASN A 113 13.89 3.80 -5.78
C ASN A 113 14.15 5.32 -5.64
N ASP A 114 13.11 6.11 -5.36
CA ASP A 114 13.20 7.56 -5.11
C ASP A 114 13.55 7.92 -3.65
N GLY A 115 13.67 6.92 -2.78
CA GLY A 115 14.00 7.08 -1.36
C GLY A 115 12.81 7.25 -0.43
N ASP A 116 11.59 7.33 -0.96
CA ASP A 116 10.39 7.29 -0.14
C ASP A 116 10.09 5.89 0.40
N ALA A 117 9.30 5.82 1.46
CA ALA A 117 8.82 4.57 2.04
C ALA A 117 7.31 4.60 2.27
N GLU A 118 6.64 3.49 1.98
CA GLU A 118 5.27 3.23 2.41
C GLU A 118 5.24 2.17 3.51
N PHE A 119 4.39 2.36 4.50
CA PHE A 119 4.24 1.45 5.63
C PHE A 119 2.84 0.82 5.63
N ILE A 120 2.81 -0.51 5.73
CA ILE A 120 1.61 -1.31 5.92
C ILE A 120 1.61 -1.79 7.37
N ILE A 121 0.55 -1.48 8.10
CA ILE A 121 0.40 -1.84 9.51
C ILE A 121 -0.58 -2.99 9.61
N GLY A 122 -0.14 -4.09 10.23
CA GLY A 122 -0.90 -5.33 10.30
C GLY A 122 -0.83 -6.16 9.02
N PHE A 123 -1.38 -7.37 9.09
CA PHE A 123 -1.42 -8.28 7.96
C PHE A 123 -2.60 -7.92 7.04
N ASP A 124 -2.33 -7.10 6.03
CA ASP A 124 -3.30 -6.62 5.04
C ASP A 124 -2.88 -7.09 3.63
N VAL A 125 -3.38 -8.26 3.24
CA VAL A 125 -3.07 -8.89 1.95
C VAL A 125 -3.53 -8.03 0.78
N GLU A 126 -4.71 -7.43 0.87
CA GLU A 126 -5.28 -6.61 -0.21
C GLU A 126 -4.41 -5.39 -0.49
N ARG A 127 -3.92 -4.72 0.57
CA ARG A 127 -3.02 -3.58 0.42
C ARG A 127 -1.67 -4.00 -0.14
N ILE A 128 -1.10 -5.13 0.32
CA ILE A 128 0.15 -5.66 -0.23
C ILE A 128 -0.02 -5.97 -1.72
N GLU A 129 -1.09 -6.66 -2.13
CA GLU A 129 -1.34 -6.97 -3.54
C GLU A 129 -1.50 -5.72 -4.39
N LYS A 130 -2.24 -4.73 -3.89
CA LYS A 130 -2.42 -3.46 -4.61
C LYS A 130 -1.10 -2.75 -4.86
N ILE A 131 -0.18 -2.74 -3.90
CA ILE A 131 1.14 -2.13 -4.05
C ILE A 131 1.98 -2.93 -5.04
N LEU A 132 2.00 -4.26 -4.93
CA LEU A 132 2.73 -5.14 -5.85
C LEU A 132 2.19 -5.10 -7.29
N GLN A 133 0.91 -4.79 -7.49
CA GLN A 133 0.32 -4.60 -8.82
C GLN A 133 0.65 -3.24 -9.43
N ASN A 134 0.74 -2.20 -8.60
CA ASN A 134 0.99 -0.83 -9.06
C ASN A 134 2.48 -0.55 -9.31
N TYR A 135 3.39 -1.25 -8.63
CA TYR A 135 4.84 -1.00 -8.71
C TYR A 135 5.61 -2.26 -9.05
N LYS A 136 6.63 -2.11 -9.90
CA LYS A 136 7.53 -3.22 -10.27
C LYS A 136 8.51 -3.51 -9.13
N LEU A 137 8.80 -4.80 -8.90
CA LEU A 137 9.85 -5.25 -7.99
C LEU A 137 11.22 -5.09 -8.66
N ASP A 138 12.12 -4.37 -8.01
CA ASP A 138 13.51 -4.16 -8.41
C ASP A 138 14.44 -4.51 -7.23
N ILE A 139 14.25 -5.72 -6.71
CA ILE A 139 14.92 -6.20 -5.49
C ILE A 139 16.07 -7.12 -5.93
N SER A 140 17.30 -6.62 -5.83
CA SER A 140 18.52 -7.35 -6.20
C SER A 140 18.97 -8.36 -5.14
#